data_AF-A0A2M7Z5K5-F1
#
_entry.id   AF-A0A2M7Z5K5-F1
#
_cell.length_a   1.000
_cell.length_b   1.000
_cell.length_c   1.000
_cell.angle_alpha   90.00
_cell.angle_beta   90.00
_cell.angle_gamma   90.00
#
_symmetry.space_group_name_H-M   'P 1'
#
loop_
_entity.id
_entity.type
_entity.pdbx_description
1 polymer ?
#
loop_
_entity_poly.entity_id
_entity_poly.type
_entity_poly.pdbx_seq_one_letter_code
_entity_poly.pdbx_strand_id
1 'polypeptide(L)' 'MIFINLFPKDEIFYNLFEKQAEKLIEAAKLLDEILKNPQNLEELSLKMKKLEVEADSLGHNVVDHL' A
#
# COMPACT_ATOMS: atom_id res chain seq x y z
N MET A 1 -7.49 34.80 9.43
CA MET A 1 -6.37 34.03 10.01
C MET A 1 -5.89 33.08 8.92
N ILE A 2 -4.77 33.38 8.25
CA ILE A 2 -4.23 32.52 7.19
C ILE A 2 -3.42 31.43 7.90
N PHE A 3 -3.90 30.20 7.89
CA PHE A 3 -3.12 29.04 8.32
C PHE A 3 -2.07 28.75 7.24
N ILE A 4 -0.81 29.10 7.52
CA ILE A 4 0.32 28.69 6.70
C ILE A 4 0.61 27.24 7.11
N ASN A 5 0.44 26.31 6.17
CA ASN A 5 0.77 24.91 6.41
C ASN A 5 2.29 24.79 6.52
N LEU A 6 2.80 24.52 7.72
CA LEU A 6 4.23 24.58 8.06
C LEU A 6 4.97 23.24 7.85
N PHE A 7 4.30 22.25 7.25
CA PHE A 7 4.89 20.94 6.97
C PHE A 7 5.38 20.85 5.52
N PRO A 8 6.60 20.33 5.28
CA PRO A 8 7.07 20.05 3.92
C PRO A 8 6.13 19.03 3.27
N LYS A 9 5.53 19.36 2.14
CA LYS A 9 4.74 18.40 1.35
C LYS A 9 5.57 17.17 0.95
N ASP A 10 6.87 17.37 0.77
CA ASP A 10 7.83 16.33 0.37
C ASP A 10 7.95 15.21 1.42
N GLU A 11 7.92 15.50 2.73
CA GLU A 11 8.00 14.47 3.77
C GLU A 11 6.78 13.54 3.76
N ILE A 12 5.59 14.10 3.50
CA ILE A 12 4.35 13.32 3.40
C ILE A 12 4.41 12.45 2.13
N PHE A 13 4.86 13.03 1.02
CA PHE A 13 5.01 12.33 -0.25
C PHE A 13 5.94 11.12 -0.14
N TYR A 14 7.17 11.30 0.35
CA TYR A 14 8.12 10.18 0.48
C TYR A 14 7.62 9.07 1.41
N ASN A 15 6.95 9.43 2.51
CA ASN A 15 6.35 8.45 3.42
C ASN A 15 5.22 7.65 2.75
N LEU A 16 4.38 8.31 1.94
CA LEU A 16 3.33 7.61 1.18
C LEU A 16 3.93 6.63 0.14
N PHE A 17 5.03 7.02 -0.53
CA PHE A 17 5.74 6.13 -1.44
C PHE A 17 6.39 4.94 -0.73
N GLU A 18 6.99 5.16 0.44
CA GLU A 18 7.57 4.09 1.25
C GLU A 18 6.50 3.08 1.65
N LYS A 19 5.35 3.54 2.15
CA LYS A 19 4.19 2.68 2.46
C LYS A 19 3.66 1.92 1.25
N GLN A 20 3.63 2.54 0.08
CA GLN A 20 3.23 1.85 -1.16
C GLN A 20 4.23 0.74 -1.51
N ALA A 21 5.53 0.98 -1.34
CA ALA A 21 6.57 -0.02 -1.57
C ALA A 21 6.48 -1.18 -0.56
N GLU A 22 6.17 -0.90 0.71
CA GLU A 22 5.91 -1.94 1.73
C GLU A 22 4.75 -2.85 1.31
N LYS A 23 3.63 -2.28 0.83
CA LYS A 23 2.50 -3.05 0.33
C LYS A 23 2.86 -3.92 -0.88
N LEU A 24 3.70 -3.41 -1.78
CA LEU A 24 4.19 -4.20 -2.91
C LEU A 24 5.03 -5.40 -2.44
N ILE A 25 5.88 -5.22 -1.44
CA ILE A 25 6.69 -6.31 -0.85
C ILE A 25 5.78 -7.35 -0.17
N GLU A 26 4.77 -6.90 0.59
CA GLU A 26 3.77 -7.78 1.20
C GLU A 26 3.00 -8.59 0.14
N ALA A 27 2.55 -7.95 -0.94
CA ALA A 27 1.90 -8.63 -2.07
C ALA A 27 2.79 -9.69 -2.70
N ALA A 28 4.06 -9.35 -2.96
CA ALA A 28 5.02 -10.26 -3.58
C ALA A 28 5.29 -11.49 -2.71
N LYS A 29 5.41 -11.31 -1.39
CA LYS A 29 5.55 -12.42 -0.43
C LYS A 29 4.32 -13.32 -0.41
N LEU A 30 3.12 -12.73 -0.40
CA LEU A 30 1.88 -13.50 -0.41
C LEU A 30 1.72 -14.27 -1.74
N LEU A 31 2.12 -13.67 -2.87
CA LEU A 31 2.13 -14.35 -4.15
C LEU A 31 3.10 -15.53 -4.17
N ASP A 32 4.31 -15.34 -3.62
CA ASP A 32 5.29 -16.43 -3.48
C ASP A 32 4.76 -17.57 -2.60
N GLU A 33 4.04 -17.25 -1.51
CA GLU A 33 3.37 -18.24 -0.66
C GLU A 33 2.29 -19.02 -1.44
N ILE A 34 1.43 -18.32 -2.18
CA ILE A 34 0.40 -18.94 -3.05
C ILE A 34 1.03 -19.90 -4.06
N LEU A 35 2.13 -19.49 -4.69
CA LEU A 35 2.81 -20.29 -5.72
C LEU A 35 3.53 -21.51 -5.14
N LYS A 36 4.10 -21.40 -3.93
CA LYS A 36 4.82 -22.49 -3.27
C LYS A 36 3.90 -23.48 -2.56
N ASN A 37 2.80 -23.01 -2.00
CA ASN A 37 1.86 -23.83 -1.26
C ASN A 37 0.42 -23.36 -1.49
N PRO A 38 -0.24 -23.79 -2.59
CA PRO A 38 -1.60 -23.39 -2.93
C PRO A 38 -2.67 -24.06 -2.06
N GLN A 39 -2.34 -24.40 -0.81
CA GLN A 39 -3.34 -24.81 0.17
C GLN A 39 -4.05 -23.57 0.70
N ASN A 40 -5.33 -23.68 1.03
CA ASN A 40 -6.12 -22.56 1.56
C ASN A 40 -6.18 -21.33 0.62
N LEU A 41 -6.26 -21.55 -0.70
CA LEU A 41 -6.36 -20.46 -1.70
C LEU A 41 -7.47 -19.47 -1.40
N GLU A 42 -8.58 -19.90 -0.80
CA GLU A 42 -9.67 -19.00 -0.41
C GLU A 42 -9.18 -17.96 0.60
N GLU A 43 -8.52 -18.39 1.68
CA GLU A 43 -7.95 -17.49 2.69
C GLU A 43 -6.85 -16.60 2.09
N LEU A 44 -5.96 -17.17 1.28
CA LEU A 44 -4.89 -16.42 0.61
C LEU A 44 -5.44 -15.37 -0.36
N SER A 45 -6.53 -15.69 -1.07
CA SER A 45 -7.20 -14.75 -1.98
C SER A 45 -7.85 -13.59 -1.22
N LEU A 46 -8.44 -13.85 -0.05
CA LEU A 46 -9.00 -12.83 0.81
C LEU A 46 -7.92 -11.89 1.36
N LYS A 47 -6.76 -12.45 1.76
CA LYS A 47 -5.59 -11.66 2.17
C LYS A 47 -5.08 -10.77 1.03
N MET A 48 -4.98 -11.33 -0.18
CA MET A 48 -4.54 -10.57 -1.35
C MET A 48 -5.52 -9.45 -1.69
N LYS A 49 -6.83 -9.73 -1.64
CA LYS A 49 -7.86 -8.71 -1.90
C LYS A 49 -7.83 -7.59 -0.86
N LYS A 50 -7.66 -7.93 0.41
CA LYS A 50 -7.51 -6.91 1.47
C LYS A 50 -6.30 -6.02 1.20
N LEU A 51 -5.17 -6.62 0.82
CA LEU A 51 -3.95 -5.90 0.53
C LEU A 51 -4.08 -4.99 -0.70
N GLU A 52 -4.81 -5.43 -1.73
CA GLU A 52 -5.11 -4.59 -2.89
C GLU A 52 -5.92 -3.35 -2.52
N VAL A 53 -6.97 -3.49 -1.70
CA VAL A 53 -7.78 -2.35 -1.23
C VAL A 53 -6.93 -1.36 -0.43
N GLU A 54 -6.03 -1.85 0.43
CA GLU A 54 -5.13 -1.00 1.21
C GLU A 54 -4.13 -0.26 0.31
N ALA A 55 -3.55 -0.94 -0.68
CA ALA A 55 -2.59 -0.36 -1.62
C ALA A 55 -3.25 0.64 -2.58
N ASP A 56 -4.51 0.41 -2.97
CA ASP A 56 -5.28 1.33 -3.81
C ASP A 56 -5.60 2.63 -3.06
N SER A 57 -6.02 2.51 -1.80
CA SER A 57 -6.23 3.68 -0.93
C SER A 57 -4.95 4.51 -0.74
N LEU A 58 -3.80 3.86 -0.55
CA LEU A 58 -2.52 4.57 -0.47
C LEU A 58 -2.14 5.22 -1.82
N GLY A 59 -2.40 4.54 -2.94
CA GLY A 59 -2.19 5.08 -4.29
C GLY A 59 -3.03 6.34 -4.55
N HIS A 60 -4.30 6.34 -4.14
CA HIS A 60 -5.16 7.53 -4.18
C HIS A 60 -4.57 8.68 -3.35
N ASN A 61 -4.11 8.39 -2.13
CA ASN A 61 -3.47 9.41 -1.28
C ASN A 61 -2.19 9.98 -1.93
N VAL A 62 -1.38 9.15 -2.58
CA VAL A 62 -0.20 9.60 -3.33
C VAL A 62 -0.61 10.58 -4.43
N VAL A 63 -1.62 10.22 -5.22
CA VAL A 63 -2.11 11.08 -6.33
C VAL A 63 -2.69 12.39 -5.82
N ASP A 64 -3.39 12.39 -4.70
CA ASP A 64 -3.96 13.60 -4.10
C ASP A 64 -2.90 14.56 -3.51
N HIS A 65 -1.70 14.04 -3.23
CA HIS A 65 -0.58 14.80 -2.66
C HIS A 65 0.53 15.12 -3.67
N LEU A 66 0.39 14.69 -4.95
CA LEU A 66 1.19 15.16 -6.09
C LEU A 66 0.83 16.61 -6.45
#